data_AF-E3RD86-F1
#
_entry.id   AF-E3RD86-F1
#
_cell.length_a   1.000
_cell.length_b   1.000
_cell.length_c   1.000
_cell.angle_alpha   90.00
_cell.angle_beta   90.00
_cell.angle_gamma   90.00
#
_symmetry.space_group_name_H-M   'P 1'
#
loop_
_entity.id
_entity.type
_entity.pdbx_description
1 polymer ?
#
loop_
_entity_poly.entity_id
_entity_poly.type
_entity_poly.pdbx_seq_one_letter_code
_entity_poly.pdbx_strand_id
1 'polypeptide(L)'
;MPSHTLFFYGTLMAPPVLHRVIWGSPTPPTEAHASLLHIRPAILHSHRRHRVKGADYPALVPVPSTSEDPSPSSVRGALVTGLTDGDIWRLDIFEGDEYTREKVRVRILTEQNGNEGGADVLGVGASDGGEIEGEEVDTETYIWTAGAHRLEPNEWDFKEFVRERMERWVGGGVGERDVGFDDVDNATSTSRDDPTGGRGAFGDISRQLAQQQQQEAGDCNTNQINNEEEKILNSAV
;
A
#
# COMPACT_ATOMS: atom_id res chain seq x y z
N MET A 1 18.02 -1.33 7.44
CA MET A 1 17.30 -0.93 8.67
C MET A 1 15.99 -0.29 8.25
N PRO A 2 14.90 -0.39 9.02
CA PRO A 2 13.67 0.32 8.70
C PRO A 2 13.91 1.83 8.84
N SER A 3 13.90 2.56 7.73
CA SER A 3 14.25 3.99 7.68
C SER A 3 13.29 4.82 6.85
N HIS A 4 12.35 4.18 6.16
CA HIS A 4 11.46 4.87 5.23
C HIS A 4 10.12 5.18 5.86
N THR A 5 9.57 6.31 5.44
CA THR A 5 8.29 6.83 5.86
C THR A 5 7.53 7.24 4.61
N LEU A 6 6.36 6.63 4.39
CA LEU A 6 5.51 6.89 3.23
C LEU A 6 4.11 7.31 3.66
N PHE A 7 3.47 8.14 2.85
CA PHE A 7 2.07 8.51 2.98
C PHE A 7 1.23 7.80 1.92
N PHE A 8 0.22 7.06 2.37
CA PHE A 8 -0.74 6.37 1.51
C PHE A 8 -2.11 7.03 1.57
N TYR A 9 -2.79 7.11 0.43
CA TYR A 9 -4.08 7.82 0.28
C TYR A 9 -5.15 6.98 -0.45
N GLY A 10 -4.84 5.71 -0.75
CA GLY A 10 -5.69 4.82 -1.52
C GLY A 10 -5.77 3.40 -0.95
N THR A 11 -5.63 2.39 -1.80
CA THR A 11 -5.83 0.98 -1.42
C THR A 11 -4.84 0.50 -0.37
N LEU A 12 -3.59 1.01 -0.40
CA LEU A 12 -2.56 0.73 0.60
C LEU A 12 -2.83 1.34 1.99
N MET A 13 -3.86 2.19 2.13
CA MET A 13 -4.35 2.55 3.45
C MET A 13 -4.88 1.33 4.18
N ALA A 14 -5.39 0.30 3.48
CA ALA A 14 -5.85 -0.93 4.10
C ALA A 14 -4.67 -1.83 4.51
N PRO A 15 -4.46 -2.12 5.82
CA PRO A 15 -3.36 -2.95 6.29
C PRO A 15 -3.27 -4.31 5.58
N PRO A 16 -4.38 -5.05 5.33
CA PRO A 16 -4.29 -6.32 4.61
C PRO A 16 -3.69 -6.21 3.21
N VAL A 17 -3.97 -5.11 2.49
CA VAL A 17 -3.42 -4.86 1.15
C VAL A 17 -1.94 -4.52 1.28
N LEU A 18 -1.58 -3.63 2.20
CA LEU A 18 -0.19 -3.25 2.47
C LEU A 18 0.66 -4.48 2.84
N HIS A 19 0.22 -5.27 3.82
CA HIS A 19 0.90 -6.47 4.29
C HIS A 19 1.15 -7.46 3.15
N ARG A 20 0.16 -7.67 2.29
CA ARG A 20 0.30 -8.56 1.14
C ARG A 20 1.39 -8.09 0.18
N VAL A 21 1.49 -6.79 -0.05
CA VAL A 21 2.53 -6.24 -0.94
C VAL A 21 3.92 -6.41 -0.35
N ILE A 22 4.10 -6.06 0.92
CA ILE A 22 5.44 -6.02 1.55
C ILE A 22 5.90 -7.40 2.06
N TRP A 23 4.98 -8.26 2.51
CA TRP A 23 5.29 -9.56 3.12
C TRP A 23 4.77 -10.76 2.32
N GLY A 24 4.03 -10.54 1.23
CA GLY A 24 3.41 -11.62 0.45
C GLY A 24 2.19 -12.27 1.11
N SER A 25 1.77 -11.80 2.29
CA SER A 25 0.63 -12.31 3.06
C SER A 25 -0.23 -11.17 3.57
N PRO A 26 -1.57 -11.30 3.57
CA PRO A 26 -2.45 -10.24 4.09
C PRO A 26 -2.38 -10.07 5.61
N THR A 27 -1.77 -11.04 6.30
CA THR A 27 -1.47 -10.97 7.73
C THR A 27 0.04 -10.91 7.96
N PRO A 28 0.48 -10.22 9.03
CA PRO A 28 1.89 -10.22 9.43
C PRO A 28 2.43 -11.64 9.60
N PRO A 29 3.62 -11.97 9.06
CA PRO A 29 4.23 -13.30 9.24
C PRO A 29 4.50 -13.62 10.72
N THR A 30 4.85 -12.61 11.52
CA THR A 30 5.02 -12.72 12.97
C THR A 30 4.56 -11.44 13.66
N GLU A 31 4.28 -11.53 14.96
CA GLU A 31 3.94 -10.37 15.82
C GLU A 31 5.03 -9.29 15.80
N ALA A 32 6.31 -9.72 15.67
CA ALA A 32 7.43 -8.81 15.54
C ALA A 32 7.34 -7.97 14.26
N HIS A 33 6.90 -8.56 13.14
CA HIS A 33 6.68 -7.82 11.89
C HIS A 33 5.53 -6.82 12.01
N ALA A 34 4.45 -7.19 12.72
CA ALA A 34 3.34 -6.29 12.98
C ALA A 34 3.79 -5.04 13.77
N SER A 35 4.75 -5.22 14.69
CA SER A 35 5.30 -4.15 15.52
C SER A 35 6.31 -3.25 14.81
N LEU A 36 6.78 -3.62 13.60
CA LEU A 36 7.72 -2.80 12.83
C LEU A 36 7.03 -1.61 12.15
N LEU A 37 5.76 -1.77 11.79
CA LEU A 37 5.01 -0.73 11.08
C LEU A 37 4.20 0.11 12.05
N HIS A 38 4.41 1.42 11.99
CA HIS A 38 3.55 2.37 12.70
C HIS A 38 2.72 3.15 11.70
N ILE A 39 1.40 2.95 11.77
CA ILE A 39 0.42 3.60 10.90
C ILE A 39 -0.28 4.69 11.71
N ARG A 40 -0.21 5.94 11.24
CA ARG A 40 -0.87 7.10 11.87
C ARG A 40 -1.74 7.84 10.85
N PRO A 41 -2.93 8.32 11.21
CA PRO A 41 -3.72 9.16 10.32
C PRO A 41 -2.95 10.46 10.04
N ALA A 42 -2.98 10.90 8.78
CA ALA A 42 -2.32 12.13 8.36
C ALA A 42 -3.10 12.81 7.23
N ILE A 43 -2.83 14.09 7.02
CA ILE A 43 -3.42 14.90 5.96
C ILE A 43 -2.34 15.53 5.08
N LEU A 44 -2.53 15.45 3.77
CA LEU A 44 -1.70 16.07 2.76
C LEU A 44 -2.44 17.25 2.14
N HIS A 45 -1.86 18.45 2.23
CA HIS A 45 -2.43 19.66 1.64
C HIS A 45 -1.99 19.86 0.19
N SER A 46 -2.71 20.70 -0.55
CA SER A 46 -2.41 21.07 -1.95
C SER A 46 -2.42 19.90 -2.94
N HIS A 47 -3.17 18.85 -2.62
CA HIS A 47 -3.36 17.69 -3.48
C HIS A 47 -4.84 17.31 -3.51
N ARG A 48 -5.26 16.61 -4.57
CA ARG A 48 -6.62 16.09 -4.71
C ARG A 48 -6.57 14.62 -5.09
N ARG A 49 -7.44 13.85 -4.44
CA ARG A 49 -7.67 12.45 -4.76
C ARG A 49 -8.77 12.34 -5.81
N HIS A 50 -8.51 11.56 -6.85
CA HIS A 50 -9.42 11.31 -7.96
C HIS A 50 -9.67 9.81 -8.10
N ARG A 51 -10.89 9.44 -8.52
CA ARG A 51 -11.14 8.08 -8.99
C ARG A 51 -10.51 7.87 -10.37
N VAL A 52 -9.87 6.73 -10.57
CA VAL A 52 -9.38 6.30 -11.90
C VAL A 52 -10.51 5.56 -12.63
N LYS A 53 -10.72 5.90 -13.90
CA LYS A 53 -11.79 5.33 -14.74
C LYS A 53 -11.67 3.82 -14.82
N GLY A 54 -12.76 3.12 -14.47
CA GLY A 54 -12.84 1.67 -14.53
C GLY A 54 -11.99 0.94 -13.48
N ALA A 55 -11.37 1.65 -12.54
CA ALA A 55 -10.49 1.08 -11.53
C ALA A 55 -11.01 1.28 -10.10
N ASP A 56 -10.57 0.37 -9.23
CA ASP A 56 -10.88 0.34 -7.79
C ASP A 56 -9.88 1.16 -6.95
N TYR A 57 -8.85 1.74 -7.59
CA TYR A 57 -7.80 2.52 -6.93
C TYR A 57 -7.85 4.01 -7.30
N PRO A 58 -7.40 4.91 -6.41
CA PRO A 58 -7.39 6.34 -6.67
C PRO A 58 -6.07 6.85 -7.25
N ALA A 59 -6.13 8.02 -7.87
CA ALA A 59 -4.98 8.82 -8.27
C ALA A 59 -4.84 10.06 -7.37
N LEU A 60 -3.61 10.43 -7.02
CA LEU A 60 -3.31 11.68 -6.33
C LEU A 60 -2.67 12.67 -7.30
N VAL A 61 -3.25 13.86 -7.39
CA VAL A 61 -2.80 14.92 -8.31
C VAL A 61 -2.51 16.20 -7.51
N PRO A 62 -1.35 16.85 -7.73
CA PRO A 62 -1.07 18.16 -7.14
C PRO A 62 -2.05 19.22 -7.64
N VAL A 63 -2.55 20.05 -6.73
CA VAL A 63 -3.42 21.19 -7.07
C VAL A 63 -2.58 22.46 -7.03
N PRO A 64 -2.40 23.16 -8.17
CA PRO A 64 -1.65 24.40 -8.19
C PRO A 64 -2.39 25.48 -7.38
N SER A 65 -1.62 26.34 -6.71
CA SER A 65 -2.17 27.43 -5.87
C SER A 65 -3.02 28.45 -6.65
N THR A 66 -2.99 28.40 -7.98
CA THR A 66 -3.76 29.24 -8.90
C THR A 66 -5.03 28.56 -9.42
N SER A 67 -5.46 27.44 -8.83
CA SER A 67 -6.68 26.74 -9.25
C SER A 67 -7.89 27.66 -9.16
N GLU A 68 -8.78 27.59 -10.15
CA GLU A 68 -10.02 28.36 -10.16
C GLU A 68 -11.00 27.95 -9.05
N ASP A 69 -10.77 26.79 -8.43
CA ASP A 69 -11.46 26.33 -7.23
C ASP A 69 -10.76 26.93 -5.99
N PRO A 70 -11.43 27.85 -5.25
CA PRO A 70 -10.86 28.52 -4.08
C PRO A 70 -10.90 27.64 -2.82
N SER A 71 -11.45 26.42 -2.89
CA SER A 71 -11.48 25.53 -1.74
C SER A 71 -10.10 24.91 -1.46
N PRO A 72 -9.65 24.89 -0.18
CA PRO A 72 -8.40 24.21 0.16
C PRO A 72 -8.54 22.73 -0.18
N SER A 73 -7.70 22.25 -1.11
CA SER A 73 -7.66 20.83 -1.46
C SER A 73 -6.71 20.12 -0.53
N SER A 74 -7.22 19.11 0.18
CA SER A 74 -6.44 18.26 1.07
C SER A 74 -6.91 16.80 0.94
N VAL A 75 -6.02 15.87 1.29
CA VAL A 75 -6.28 14.43 1.21
C VAL A 75 -5.92 13.79 2.55
N ARG A 76 -6.92 13.19 3.20
CA ARG A 76 -6.72 12.36 4.38
C ARG A 76 -6.20 10.98 3.96
N GLY A 77 -5.19 10.50 4.65
CA GLY A 77 -4.53 9.23 4.39
C GLY A 77 -3.84 8.66 5.63
N ALA A 78 -2.91 7.75 5.41
CA ALA A 78 -2.17 7.05 6.43
C ALA A 78 -0.66 7.27 6.23
N LEU A 79 0.00 7.81 7.26
CA LEU A 79 1.45 7.88 7.35
C LEU A 79 1.97 6.58 7.95
N VAL A 80 2.80 5.86 7.19
CA VAL A 80 3.38 4.59 7.59
C VAL A 80 4.88 4.76 7.75
N THR A 81 5.38 4.50 8.95
CA THR A 81 6.81 4.45 9.24
C THR A 81 7.26 3.02 9.50
N GLY A 82 8.57 2.78 9.43
CA GLY A 82 9.15 1.47 9.70
C GLY A 82 9.36 0.60 8.46
N LEU A 83 9.24 1.20 7.26
CA LEU A 83 9.45 0.51 5.99
C LEU A 83 10.96 0.33 5.72
N THR A 84 11.32 -0.87 5.25
CA THR A 84 12.67 -1.23 4.83
C THR A 84 12.88 -0.98 3.33
N ASP A 85 14.13 -0.96 2.87
CA ASP A 85 14.44 -0.81 1.43
C ASP A 85 13.75 -1.88 0.56
N GLY A 86 13.62 -3.11 1.08
CA GLY A 86 12.90 -4.18 0.40
C GLY A 86 11.40 -3.93 0.31
N ASP A 87 10.80 -3.33 1.34
CA ASP A 87 9.38 -2.95 1.32
C ASP A 87 9.14 -1.85 0.28
N ILE A 88 10.02 -0.84 0.25
CA ILE A 88 10.00 0.26 -0.71
C ILE A 88 10.08 -0.25 -2.15
N TRP A 89 10.99 -1.19 -2.41
CA TRP A 89 11.13 -1.78 -3.74
C TRP A 89 9.88 -2.57 -4.18
N ARG A 90 9.26 -3.33 -3.28
CA ARG A 90 7.99 -4.04 -3.57
C ARG A 90 6.85 -3.07 -3.82
N LEU A 91 6.80 -1.97 -3.08
CA LEU A 91 5.83 -0.90 -3.29
C LEU A 91 6.03 -0.22 -4.65
N ASP A 92 7.27 0.03 -5.08
CA ASP A 92 7.55 0.58 -6.41
C ASP A 92 7.03 -0.32 -7.54
N ILE A 93 7.25 -1.64 -7.43
CA ILE A 93 6.70 -2.61 -8.38
C ILE A 93 5.18 -2.64 -8.33
N PHE A 94 4.61 -2.61 -7.12
CA PHE A 94 3.18 -2.60 -6.94
C PHE A 94 2.54 -1.37 -7.58
N GLU A 95 3.20 -0.21 -7.49
CA GLU A 95 2.75 1.06 -8.04
C GLU A 95 2.92 1.18 -9.56
N GLY A 96 3.85 0.41 -10.12
CA GLY A 96 4.04 0.28 -11.56
C GLY A 96 4.48 1.59 -12.20
N ASP A 97 4.17 1.75 -13.49
CA ASP A 97 4.49 2.93 -14.29
C ASP A 97 3.43 4.04 -14.20
N GLU A 98 2.31 3.77 -13.52
CA GLU A 98 1.20 4.72 -13.40
C GLU A 98 1.46 5.83 -12.38
N TYR A 99 2.39 5.58 -11.46
CA TYR A 99 2.75 6.50 -10.39
C TYR A 99 4.27 6.70 -10.30
N THR A 100 4.67 7.83 -9.74
CA THR A 100 6.07 8.11 -9.39
C THR A 100 6.16 8.49 -7.92
N ARG A 101 7.16 7.97 -7.21
CA ARG A 101 7.40 8.35 -5.81
C ARG A 101 8.01 9.74 -5.74
N GLU A 102 7.36 10.65 -5.01
CA GLU A 102 7.81 12.02 -4.79
C GLU A 102 7.81 12.39 -3.31
N LYS A 103 8.67 13.34 -2.95
CA LYS A 103 8.76 13.87 -1.57
C LYS A 103 7.66 14.88 -1.31
N VAL A 104 6.94 14.72 -0.21
CA VAL A 104 5.85 15.58 0.22
C VAL A 104 5.93 15.87 1.73
N ARG A 105 5.13 16.84 2.19
CA ARG A 105 4.97 17.16 3.61
C ARG A 105 3.54 16.91 4.02
N VAL A 106 3.36 16.13 5.09
CA VAL A 106 2.04 15.78 5.63
C VAL A 106 1.93 16.20 7.09
N ARG A 107 0.71 16.43 7.56
CA ARG A 107 0.45 16.71 8.96
C ARG A 107 -0.20 15.52 9.62
N ILE A 108 0.35 15.06 10.74
CA ILE A 108 -0.21 13.96 11.51
C ILE A 108 -1.52 14.45 12.15
N LEU A 109 -2.58 13.66 12.04
CA LEU A 109 -3.84 13.95 12.69
C LEU A 109 -3.82 13.33 14.10
N THR A 110 -4.12 14.12 15.12
CA THR A 110 -4.24 13.65 16.50
C THR A 110 -5.63 13.92 17.04
N GLU A 111 -6.12 13.06 17.92
CA GLU A 111 -7.42 13.28 18.57
C GLU A 111 -7.28 14.28 19.73
N GLN A 112 -8.23 15.23 19.83
CA GLN A 112 -8.25 16.25 20.88
C GLN A 112 -8.20 15.70 22.32
N ASN A 113 -8.60 14.44 22.55
CA ASN A 113 -8.62 13.83 23.89
C ASN A 113 -7.36 13.02 24.24
N GLY A 114 -6.26 13.15 23.49
CA GLY A 114 -4.93 12.71 23.93
C GLY A 114 -4.78 11.20 24.22
N ASN A 115 -5.73 10.38 23.78
CA ASN A 115 -5.60 8.94 23.90
C ASN A 115 -4.76 8.44 22.70
N GLU A 116 -3.44 8.34 22.88
CA GLU A 116 -2.54 7.62 21.98
C GLU A 116 -2.79 6.09 22.00
N GLY A 117 -4.02 5.67 22.26
CA GLY A 117 -4.44 4.28 22.44
C GLY A 117 -5.28 3.85 21.26
N GLY A 118 -4.66 3.06 20.38
CA GLY A 118 -5.25 2.55 19.16
C GLY A 118 -6.68 2.02 19.32
N ALA A 119 -7.59 2.61 18.57
CA ALA A 119 -8.82 2.00 18.14
C ALA A 119 -9.22 2.69 16.84
N ASP A 120 -9.18 1.93 15.74
CA ASP A 120 -9.55 2.35 14.38
C ASP A 120 -8.50 3.19 13.60
N VAL A 121 -7.41 2.51 13.23
CA VAL A 121 -6.21 3.01 12.53
C VAL A 121 -6.48 3.76 11.21
N LEU A 122 -7.71 3.77 10.67
CA LEU A 122 -8.04 4.32 9.35
C LEU A 122 -9.27 5.24 9.31
N GLY A 123 -9.90 5.52 10.46
CA GLY A 123 -11.09 6.39 10.51
C GLY A 123 -12.38 5.78 9.95
N VAL A 124 -12.57 4.48 10.14
CA VAL A 124 -13.87 3.80 10.04
C VAL A 124 -14.83 4.19 11.18
N GLY A 125 -14.37 4.96 12.18
CA GLY A 125 -15.11 5.42 13.36
C GLY A 125 -14.80 6.86 13.79
N ALA A 126 -14.12 7.66 12.95
CA ALA A 126 -13.91 9.08 13.22
C ALA A 126 -15.28 9.79 13.30
N SER A 127 -15.63 10.18 14.53
CA SER A 127 -16.77 11.05 14.81
C SER A 127 -16.44 12.44 14.26
N ASP A 128 -17.43 13.11 13.68
CA ASP A 128 -17.37 14.37 12.90
C ASP A 128 -16.95 15.63 13.71
N GLY A 129 -15.98 15.51 14.62
CA GLY A 129 -15.49 16.62 15.43
C GLY A 129 -14.47 16.18 16.47
N GLY A 130 -13.18 16.28 16.14
CA GLY A 130 -12.11 16.08 17.13
C GLY A 130 -10.69 15.83 16.62
N GLU A 131 -10.45 15.72 15.31
CA GLU A 131 -9.09 15.60 14.79
C GLU A 131 -8.44 16.99 14.66
N ILE A 132 -7.22 17.15 15.18
CA ILE A 132 -6.40 18.36 15.03
C ILE A 132 -5.14 18.04 14.22
N GLU A 133 -4.75 18.98 13.35
CA GLU A 133 -3.48 18.88 12.63
C GLU A 133 -2.31 19.11 13.59
N GLY A 134 -1.54 18.07 13.83
CA GLY A 134 -0.36 18.08 14.68
C GLY A 134 0.92 18.40 13.90
N GLU A 135 1.95 17.60 14.18
CA GLU A 135 3.29 17.74 13.61
C GLU A 135 3.30 17.57 12.08
N GLU A 136 4.09 18.41 11.40
CA GLU A 136 4.38 18.29 9.97
C GLU A 136 5.63 17.41 9.76
N VAL A 137 5.52 16.41 8.88
CA VAL A 137 6.56 15.40 8.65
C VAL A 137 6.89 15.33 7.16
N ASP A 138 8.19 15.37 6.84
CA ASP A 138 8.71 15.06 5.51
C ASP A 138 8.59 13.55 5.24
N THR A 139 7.97 13.20 4.12
CA THR A 139 7.66 11.82 3.74
C THR A 139 7.66 11.67 2.22
N GLU A 140 7.43 10.47 1.73
CA GLU A 140 7.26 10.20 0.31
C GLU A 140 5.85 9.68 0.01
N THR A 141 5.33 9.96 -1.17
CA THR A 141 4.04 9.44 -1.64
C THR A 141 4.09 9.16 -3.13
N TYR A 142 3.12 8.40 -3.63
CA TYR A 142 3.01 8.08 -5.04
C TYR A 142 2.13 9.12 -5.75
N ILE A 143 2.64 9.79 -6.78
CA ILE A 143 1.92 10.80 -7.55
C ILE A 143 1.50 10.22 -8.89
N TRP A 144 0.26 10.46 -9.32
CA TRP A 144 -0.26 9.95 -10.58
C TRP A 144 0.42 10.60 -11.78
N THR A 145 0.92 9.79 -12.70
CA THR A 145 1.61 10.26 -13.92
C THR A 145 1.02 9.72 -15.22
N ALA A 146 0.11 8.73 -15.17
CA ALA A 146 -0.53 8.13 -16.36
C ALA A 146 -1.61 9.00 -17.06
N GLY A 147 -1.62 10.31 -16.77
CA GLY A 147 -2.40 11.32 -17.50
C GLY A 147 -3.82 11.54 -16.98
N ALA A 148 -4.28 12.79 -17.08
CA ALA A 148 -5.58 13.24 -16.54
C ALA A 148 -6.80 12.65 -17.28
N HIS A 149 -6.64 12.20 -18.52
CA HIS A 149 -7.73 11.62 -19.31
C HIS A 149 -8.33 10.34 -18.71
N ARG A 150 -7.58 9.65 -17.85
CA ARG A 150 -8.01 8.46 -17.10
C ARG A 150 -8.68 8.78 -15.77
N LEU A 151 -8.77 10.06 -15.40
CA LEU A 151 -9.32 10.49 -14.12
C LEU A 151 -10.79 10.87 -14.25
N GLU A 152 -11.55 10.57 -13.22
CA GLU A 152 -12.90 11.05 -13.02
C GLU A 152 -12.90 12.33 -12.17
N PRO A 153 -13.91 13.21 -12.34
CA PRO A 153 -14.03 14.43 -11.54
C PRO A 153 -14.38 14.14 -10.07
N ASN A 154 -14.92 12.96 -9.79
CA ASN A 154 -15.35 12.55 -8.46
C ASN A 154 -14.16 12.11 -7.59
N GLU A 155 -14.25 12.42 -6.30
CA GLU A 155 -13.33 11.88 -5.30
C GLU A 155 -13.57 10.38 -5.10
N TRP A 156 -12.51 9.65 -4.83
CA TRP A 156 -12.57 8.24 -4.46
C TRP A 156 -12.83 8.05 -2.96
N ASP A 157 -13.76 7.15 -2.61
CA ASP A 157 -14.19 6.89 -1.24
C ASP A 157 -13.52 5.63 -0.66
N PHE A 158 -12.72 5.80 0.40
CA PHE A 158 -12.05 4.72 1.10
C PHE A 158 -13.03 3.74 1.78
N LYS A 159 -14.12 4.24 2.36
CA LYS A 159 -15.12 3.39 3.04
C LYS A 159 -15.87 2.53 2.02
N GLU A 160 -16.19 3.09 0.86
CA GLU A 160 -16.75 2.32 -0.27
C GLU A 160 -15.79 1.21 -0.70
N PHE A 161 -14.50 1.53 -0.89
CA PHE A 161 -13.48 0.54 -1.25
C PHE A 161 -13.40 -0.62 -0.25
N VAL A 162 -13.30 -0.31 1.05
CA VAL A 162 -13.21 -1.34 2.09
C VAL A 162 -14.46 -2.23 2.08
N ARG A 163 -15.64 -1.64 1.92
CA ARG A 163 -16.92 -2.37 1.93
C ARG A 163 -17.13 -3.24 0.70
N GLU A 164 -16.77 -2.74 -0.49
CA GLU A 164 -17.20 -3.36 -1.75
C GLU A 164 -16.08 -4.06 -2.52
N ARG A 165 -14.82 -3.69 -2.27
CA ARG A 165 -13.70 -4.11 -3.12
C ARG A 165 -12.63 -4.88 -2.35
N MET A 166 -12.58 -4.86 -1.02
CA MET A 166 -11.49 -5.47 -0.25
C MET A 166 -11.21 -6.94 -0.59
N GLU A 167 -12.26 -7.75 -0.79
CA GLU A 167 -12.13 -9.20 -0.99
C GLU A 167 -11.23 -9.57 -2.19
N ARG A 168 -11.42 -8.93 -3.35
CA ARG A 168 -10.58 -9.16 -4.55
C ARG A 168 -9.14 -8.65 -4.40
N TRP A 169 -8.92 -7.68 -3.52
CA TRP A 169 -7.60 -7.10 -3.24
C TRP A 169 -6.83 -7.91 -2.21
N VAL A 170 -7.48 -8.76 -1.43
CA VAL A 170 -6.82 -9.56 -0.40
C VAL A 170 -6.77 -11.05 -0.79
N GLY A 171 -7.70 -11.48 -1.65
CA GLY A 171 -7.96 -12.90 -1.89
C GLY A 171 -8.83 -13.41 -0.75
N GLY A 172 -9.97 -14.01 -1.06
CA GLY A 172 -10.87 -14.55 -0.03
C GLY A 172 -10.09 -15.50 0.89
N GLY A 173 -10.05 -15.19 2.19
CA GLY A 173 -9.42 -16.07 3.17
C GLY A 173 -8.82 -15.42 4.41
N VAL A 174 -9.59 -14.63 5.17
CA VAL A 174 -9.52 -14.77 6.63
C VAL A 174 -10.48 -15.91 6.99
N GLY A 175 -10.04 -17.14 6.75
CA GLY A 175 -10.84 -18.35 6.98
C GLY A 175 -11.00 -19.22 5.73
N GLU A 176 -10.65 -20.49 5.92
CA GLU A 176 -10.96 -21.64 5.05
C GLU A 176 -10.18 -21.77 3.73
N ARG A 177 -9.19 -22.66 3.81
CA ARG A 177 -8.78 -23.50 2.68
C ARG A 177 -10.00 -24.34 2.29
N ASP A 178 -10.57 -24.05 1.14
CA ASP A 178 -11.11 -25.08 0.25
C ASP A 178 -11.05 -24.52 -1.16
N VAL A 179 -9.97 -24.88 -1.87
CA VAL A 179 -9.85 -24.67 -3.31
C VAL A 179 -10.82 -25.65 -3.98
N GLY A 180 -12.09 -25.28 -3.95
CA GLY A 180 -13.15 -25.87 -4.75
C GLY A 180 -12.84 -25.65 -6.22
N PHE A 181 -12.95 -26.72 -6.98
CA PHE A 181 -12.59 -26.89 -8.39
C PHE A 181 -13.47 -26.08 -9.37
N ASP A 182 -13.78 -24.81 -9.07
CA ASP A 182 -14.56 -23.90 -9.93
C ASP A 182 -13.68 -22.80 -10.57
N ASP A 183 -12.40 -22.71 -10.21
CA ASP A 183 -11.46 -21.63 -10.62
C ASP A 183 -10.65 -21.91 -11.91
N VAL A 184 -11.04 -22.90 -12.72
CA VAL A 184 -10.41 -23.09 -14.04
C VAL A 184 -10.93 -22.11 -15.11
N ASP A 185 -12.07 -21.46 -14.89
CA ASP A 185 -12.61 -20.47 -15.82
C ASP A 185 -12.22 -19.01 -15.48
N ASN A 186 -11.82 -18.72 -14.22
CA ASN A 186 -11.39 -17.38 -13.82
C ASN A 186 -9.92 -17.07 -14.18
N ALA A 187 -9.10 -18.10 -14.43
CA ALA A 187 -7.74 -17.93 -14.95
C ALA A 187 -7.73 -17.44 -16.42
N THR A 188 -8.87 -17.50 -17.12
CA THR A 188 -9.09 -16.92 -18.45
C THR A 188 -9.85 -15.60 -18.43
N SER A 189 -9.95 -14.95 -17.28
CA SER A 189 -10.34 -13.55 -17.19
C SER A 189 -9.20 -12.65 -17.66
N THR A 190 -8.77 -12.77 -18.92
CA THR A 190 -8.36 -11.60 -19.73
C THR A 190 -9.60 -10.74 -20.00
N SER A 191 -10.32 -10.41 -18.93
CA SER A 191 -11.44 -9.49 -18.95
C SER A 191 -10.83 -8.15 -19.28
N ARG A 192 -11.34 -7.52 -20.33
CA ARG A 192 -10.90 -6.20 -20.81
C ARG A 192 -10.99 -5.08 -19.75
N ASP A 193 -11.53 -5.37 -18.57
CA ASP A 193 -11.69 -4.49 -17.43
C ASP A 193 -11.33 -5.23 -16.13
N ASP A 194 -10.04 -5.42 -15.83
CA ASP A 194 -9.59 -5.74 -14.47
C ASP A 194 -9.52 -4.44 -13.66
N PRO A 195 -10.47 -4.18 -12.74
CA PRO A 195 -10.52 -2.93 -11.99
C PRO A 195 -9.39 -2.81 -10.97
N THR A 196 -8.63 -3.87 -10.71
CA THR A 196 -7.42 -3.80 -9.89
C THR A 196 -6.18 -3.40 -10.69
N GLY A 197 -6.26 -3.36 -12.02
CA GLY A 197 -5.11 -3.06 -12.89
C GLY A 197 -3.95 -4.04 -12.72
N GLY A 198 -4.22 -5.32 -12.47
CA GLY A 198 -3.21 -6.35 -12.22
C GLY A 198 -2.72 -6.42 -10.78
N ARG A 199 -3.23 -5.57 -9.87
CA ARG A 199 -2.81 -5.47 -8.46
C ARG A 199 -3.62 -6.35 -7.52
N GLY A 200 -4.71 -6.95 -7.99
CA GLY A 200 -5.54 -7.88 -7.24
C GLY A 200 -4.78 -9.12 -6.80
N ALA A 201 -5.36 -9.95 -5.91
CA ALA A 201 -4.66 -11.11 -5.33
C ALA A 201 -4.17 -12.10 -6.40
N PHE A 202 -4.88 -12.18 -7.52
CA PHE A 202 -4.57 -13.03 -8.66
C PHE A 202 -4.12 -12.24 -9.89
N GLY A 203 -3.70 -10.97 -9.72
CA GLY A 203 -3.24 -10.12 -10.81
C GLY A 203 -1.78 -10.37 -11.20
N ASP A 204 -1.39 -9.86 -12.38
CA ASP A 204 -0.03 -10.01 -12.91
C ASP A 204 1.05 -9.40 -12.01
N ILE A 205 0.77 -8.25 -11.39
CA ILE A 205 1.71 -7.57 -10.49
C ILE A 205 1.92 -8.40 -9.22
N SER A 206 0.85 -9.00 -8.68
CA SER A 206 0.95 -9.91 -7.52
C SER A 206 1.78 -11.16 -7.85
N ARG A 207 1.64 -11.71 -9.07
CA ARG A 207 2.49 -12.83 -9.53
C ARG A 207 3.96 -12.43 -9.63
N GLN A 208 4.25 -11.24 -10.16
CA GLN A 208 5.60 -10.71 -10.27
C GLN A 208 6.26 -10.56 -8.89
N LEU A 209 5.54 -9.99 -7.91
CA LEU A 209 6.00 -9.87 -6.53
C LEU A 209 6.32 -11.23 -5.90
N ALA A 210 5.45 -12.23 -6.11
CA ALA A 210 5.64 -13.58 -5.56
C ALA A 210 6.86 -14.30 -6.14
N GLN A 211 7.09 -14.17 -7.46
CA GLN A 211 8.26 -14.78 -8.12
C GLN A 211 9.57 -14.20 -7.60
N GLN A 212 9.62 -12.89 -7.35
CA GLN A 212 10.82 -12.24 -6.84
C GLN A 212 11.12 -12.60 -5.38
N GLN A 213 10.10 -12.70 -4.52
CA GLN A 213 10.30 -13.19 -3.15
C GLN A 213 10.89 -14.62 -3.12
N GLN A 214 10.46 -15.48 -4.05
CA GLN A 214 11.01 -16.84 -4.17
C GLN A 214 12.46 -16.85 -4.68
N GLN A 215 12.81 -15.94 -5.61
CA GLN A 215 14.18 -15.78 -6.09
C GLN A 215 15.12 -15.29 -4.97
N GLU A 216 14.72 -14.26 -4.22
CA GLU A 216 15.52 -13.76 -3.08
C GLU A 216 15.77 -14.83 -2.01
N ALA A 217 14.75 -15.63 -1.70
CA ALA A 217 14.89 -16.74 -0.75
C ALA A 217 15.84 -17.83 -1.27
N GLY A 218 15.81 -18.12 -2.57
CA GLY A 218 16.72 -19.07 -3.23
C GLY A 218 18.18 -18.60 -3.26
N ASP A 219 18.41 -17.32 -3.57
CA ASP A 219 19.74 -16.72 -3.62
C ASP A 219 20.38 -16.63 -2.22
N CYS A 220 19.59 -16.29 -1.20
CA CYS A 220 20.04 -16.29 0.20
C CYS A 220 20.51 -17.69 0.63
N ASN A 221 19.73 -18.73 0.33
CA ASN A 221 20.06 -20.09 0.68
C ASN A 221 21.31 -20.60 -0.05
N THR A 222 21.47 -20.25 -1.33
CA THR A 222 22.63 -20.63 -2.15
C THR A 222 23.92 -19.95 -1.65
N ASN A 223 23.85 -18.67 -1.31
CA ASN A 223 24.99 -17.94 -0.75
C ASN A 223 25.41 -18.47 0.63
N GLN A 224 24.47 -18.96 1.43
CA GLN A 224 24.76 -19.54 2.74
C GLN A 224 25.46 -20.90 2.62
N ILE A 225 25.04 -21.75 1.68
CA ILE A 225 25.69 -23.03 1.38
C ILE A 225 27.14 -22.81 0.89
N ASN A 226 27.35 -21.89 -0.06
CA ASN A 226 28.68 -21.61 -0.60
C ASN A 226 29.66 -21.09 0.47
N ASN A 227 29.17 -20.25 1.39
CA ASN A 227 29.99 -19.74 2.51
C ASN A 227 30.34 -20.82 3.55
N GLU A 228 29.46 -21.79 3.78
CA GLU A 228 29.75 -22.92 4.67
C GLU A 228 30.76 -23.90 4.04
N GLU A 229 30.66 -24.16 2.73
CA GLU A 229 31.61 -25.01 2.00
C GLU A 229 33.03 -24.40 1.96
N GLU A 230 33.17 -23.10 1.67
CA GLU A 230 34.48 -22.42 1.72
C GLU A 230 35.09 -22.44 3.13
N LYS A 231 34.26 -22.32 4.18
CA LYS A 231 34.73 -22.36 5.57
C LYS A 231 35.22 -23.75 5.99
N ILE A 232 34.60 -24.81 5.48
CA ILE A 232 35.02 -26.20 5.71
C ILE A 232 36.35 -26.47 4.97
N LEU A 233 36.48 -26.01 3.72
CA LEU A 233 37.71 -26.14 2.94
C LEU A 233 38.89 -25.40 3.57
N ASN A 234 38.68 -24.20 4.11
CA ASN A 234 39.74 -23.41 4.75
C ASN A 234 40.08 -23.86 6.19
N SER A 235 39.27 -24.72 6.81
CA SER A 235 39.54 -25.30 8.14
C SER A 235 40.31 -26.61 8.09
N ALA A 236 40.51 -27.19 6.90
CA ALA A 236 41.19 -28.47 6.68
C ALA A 236 42.69 -28.34 6.37
N VAL A 237 43.25 -27.13 6.52
CA VAL A 237 44.68 -26.80 6.30
C VAL A 237 45.37 -26.46 7.62
#